data_AF-A0A380DQS5-F1
#
_entry.id   AF-A0A380DQS5-F1
#
_cell.length_a   1.000
_cell.length_b   1.000
_cell.length_c   1.000
_cell.angle_alpha   90.00
_cell.angle_beta   90.00
_cell.angle_gamma   90.00
#
_symmetry.space_group_name_H-M   'P 1'
#
loop_
_entity.id
_entity.type
_entity.pdbx_description
1 polymer ?
#
loop_
_entity_poly.entity_id
_entity_poly.type
_entity_poly.pdbx_seq_one_letter_code
_entity_poly.pdbx_strand_id
1 'polypeptide(L)'
;MHGKKLTHNFSEPMTPYAKRLFKRVKKEHQKLSNNLKYRAEFMAKRMNFPETDLTESVATADEIYHANEDIPDLLHKTCVGGLDFGSVRDFTAVGLLFRKGDDYFLVNTFIC
;
A
#
# COMPACT_ATOMS: atom_id res chain seq x y z
N MET A 1 -11.53 2.61 27.80
CA MET A 1 -10.64 3.35 26.88
C MET A 1 -9.43 2.47 26.58
N HIS A 2 -9.43 1.84 25.41
CA HIS A 2 -8.49 0.78 25.04
C HIS A 2 -7.05 1.32 24.98
N GLY A 3 -6.15 0.67 25.72
CA GLY A 3 -4.73 1.03 25.84
C GLY A 3 -4.06 1.08 24.46
N LYS A 4 -3.72 2.30 24.03
CA LYS A 4 -3.04 2.56 22.77
C LYS A 4 -1.62 2.01 22.86
N LYS A 5 -1.33 0.91 22.15
CA LYS A 5 0.03 0.40 21.94
C LYS A 5 0.82 1.45 21.16
N LEU A 6 1.67 2.20 21.86
CA LEU A 6 2.72 2.99 21.22
C LEU A 6 3.65 2.02 20.47
N THR A 7 4.39 2.52 19.47
CA THR A 7 5.40 1.71 18.78
C THR A 7 6.32 1.04 19.80
N HIS A 8 6.85 -0.15 19.46
CA HIS A 8 7.68 -0.99 20.34
C HIS A 8 8.78 -0.23 21.11
N ASN A 9 9.22 0.91 20.58
CA ASN A 9 10.26 1.77 21.14
C ASN A 9 9.81 2.69 22.31
N PHE A 10 8.52 2.73 22.66
CA PHE A 10 7.96 3.61 23.69
C PHE A 10 7.31 2.84 24.85
N SER A 11 7.86 1.68 25.22
CA SER A 11 7.51 0.99 26.45
C SER A 11 8.10 1.70 27.67
N GLU A 12 7.37 1.69 28.78
CA GLU A 12 7.91 2.10 30.08
C GLU A 12 8.71 0.94 30.71
N PRO A 13 9.85 1.21 31.39
CA PRO A 13 10.50 2.51 31.55
C PRO A 13 11.26 2.96 30.28
N MET A 14 11.06 4.21 29.87
CA MET A 14 11.69 4.75 28.67
C MET A 14 13.18 5.03 28.87
N THR A 15 14.02 4.46 27.98
CA THR A 15 15.45 4.75 27.91
C THR A 15 15.71 6.23 27.54
N PRO A 16 16.90 6.80 27.83
CA PRO A 16 17.26 8.16 27.40
C PRO A 16 17.13 8.38 25.88
N TYR A 17 17.36 7.33 25.09
CA TYR A 17 17.15 7.34 23.65
C TYR A 17 15.66 7.47 23.30
N ALA A 18 14.79 6.65 23.92
CA ALA A 18 13.35 6.69 23.71
C ALA A 18 12.75 8.06 24.07
N LYS A 19 13.22 8.71 25.16
CA LYS A 19 12.80 10.07 25.54
C LYS A 19 13.14 11.13 24.48
N ARG A 20 14.35 11.07 23.89
CA ARG A 20 14.76 11.97 22.80
C ARG A 20 13.94 11.72 21.53
N LEU A 21 13.72 10.45 21.19
CA LEU A 21 12.92 10.06 20.05
C LEU A 21 11.46 10.52 20.20
N PHE A 22 10.87 10.34 21.37
CA PHE A 22 9.50 10.78 21.68
C PHE A 22 9.34 12.29 21.52
N LYS A 23 10.30 13.08 22.02
CA LYS A 23 10.29 14.55 21.84
C LYS A 23 10.33 14.96 20.37
N ARG A 24 11.09 14.24 19.54
CA ARG A 24 11.17 14.48 18.09
C ARG A 24 9.83 14.13 17.41
N VAL A 25 9.30 12.93 17.65
CA VAL A 25 8.03 12.47 17.08
C VAL A 25 6.87 13.39 17.49
N LYS A 26 6.83 13.87 18.74
CA LYS A 26 5.82 14.82 19.21
C LYS A 26 5.88 16.16 18.46
N LYS A 27 7.09 16.67 18.17
CA LYS A 27 7.28 17.89 17.38
C LYS A 27 6.87 17.70 15.92
N GLU A 28 7.16 16.53 15.34
CA GLU A 28 6.72 16.16 13.98
C GLU A 28 5.20 16.05 13.90
N HIS A 29 4.55 15.41 14.88
CA HIS A 29 3.08 15.31 14.98
C HIS A 29 2.40 16.69 15.05
N GLN A 30 2.96 17.64 15.79
CA GLN A 30 2.42 19.00 15.87
C GLN A 30 2.51 19.78 14.56
N LYS A 31 3.48 19.46 13.70
CA LYS A 31 3.64 20.08 12.38
C LYS A 31 2.78 19.43 11.30
N LEU A 32 2.19 18.27 11.61
CA LEU A 32 1.42 17.46 10.67
C LEU A 32 0.12 18.15 10.21
N SER A 33 -0.43 19.08 11.01
CA SER A 33 -1.61 19.88 10.64
C SER A 33 -1.43 20.66 9.34
N ASN A 34 -0.18 20.99 8.97
CA ASN A 34 0.13 21.81 7.82
C ASN A 34 0.47 20.97 6.57
N ASN A 35 0.54 19.64 6.67
CA ASN A 35 0.93 18.77 5.56
C ASN A 35 0.14 17.45 5.58
N LEU A 36 -1.07 17.50 4.99
CA LEU A 36 -2.01 16.39 4.97
C LEU A 36 -1.47 15.15 4.25
N LYS A 37 -0.68 15.31 3.18
CA LYS A 37 -0.06 14.19 2.45
C LYS A 37 0.92 13.39 3.31
N TYR A 38 1.66 14.06 4.18
CA TYR A 38 2.61 13.40 5.07
C TYR A 38 1.94 12.74 6.29
N ARG A 39 0.66 13.03 6.53
CA ARG A 39 -0.07 12.53 7.70
C ARG A 39 -0.24 11.02 7.67
N ALA A 40 -0.79 10.47 6.60
CA ALA A 40 -1.07 9.03 6.50
C ALA A 40 0.19 8.19 6.70
N GLU A 41 1.29 8.57 6.02
CA GLU A 41 2.59 7.91 6.15
C GLU A 41 3.14 8.00 7.58
N PHE A 42 3.06 9.19 8.21
CA PHE A 42 3.54 9.40 9.57
C PHE A 42 2.73 8.58 10.58
N MET A 43 1.40 8.57 10.45
CA MET A 43 0.51 7.82 11.34
C MET A 43 0.78 6.31 11.23
N ALA A 44 0.91 5.79 10.01
CA ALA A 44 1.24 4.38 9.78
C ALA A 44 2.63 4.01 10.35
N LYS A 45 3.69 4.75 9.96
CA LYS A 45 5.07 4.37 10.28
C LYS A 45 5.52 4.72 11.69
N ARG A 46 5.09 5.87 12.24
CA ARG A 46 5.59 6.41 13.52
C ARG A 46 4.62 6.23 14.68
N MET A 47 3.32 6.12 14.40
CA MET A 47 2.28 5.97 15.42
C MET A 47 1.66 4.58 15.44
N ASN A 48 2.03 3.69 14.51
CA ASN A 48 1.42 2.36 14.34
C ASN A 48 -0.11 2.43 14.19
N PHE A 49 -0.58 3.47 13.50
CA PHE A 49 -1.99 3.72 13.26
C PHE A 49 -2.19 3.90 11.75
N PRO A 50 -2.50 2.83 11.01
CA PRO A 50 -2.81 2.94 9.60
C PRO A 50 -4.14 3.71 9.45
N GLU A 51 -4.07 4.96 9.03
CA GLU A 51 -5.23 5.69 8.51
C GLU A 51 -5.41 5.23 7.05
N THR A 52 -6.48 4.48 6.77
CA THR A 52 -6.90 4.20 5.39
C THR A 52 -7.55 5.47 4.85
N ASP A 53 -6.83 6.21 4.01
CA ASP A 53 -7.44 7.30 3.27
C ASP A 53 -8.33 6.69 2.16
N LEU A 54 -9.62 6.56 2.44
CA LEU A 54 -10.61 6.02 1.50
C LEU A 54 -10.77 6.91 0.25
N THR A 55 -10.22 8.13 0.25
CA THR A 55 -10.33 9.06 -0.89
C THR A 55 -9.38 8.73 -2.05
N GLU A 56 -8.38 7.87 -1.83
CA GLU A 56 -7.43 7.46 -2.88
C GLU A 56 -7.78 6.15 -3.58
N SER A 57 -8.77 5.38 -3.09
CA SER A 57 -9.13 4.13 -3.74
C SER A 57 -9.96 4.40 -5.01
N VAL A 58 -9.33 4.21 -6.16
CA VAL A 58 -10.01 4.32 -7.47
C VAL A 58 -10.98 3.15 -7.69
N ALA A 59 -10.71 2.01 -7.07
CA ALA A 59 -11.55 0.82 -7.12
C ALA A 59 -12.27 0.61 -5.79
N THR A 60 -13.52 0.18 -5.86
CA THR A 60 -14.32 -0.28 -4.72
C THR A 60 -13.85 -1.66 -4.25
N ALA A 61 -14.14 -1.99 -2.98
CA ALA A 61 -13.77 -3.31 -2.44
C ALA A 61 -14.42 -4.47 -3.20
N ASP A 62 -15.65 -4.26 -3.70
CA ASP A 62 -16.39 -5.26 -4.46
C ASP A 62 -15.77 -5.51 -5.84
N GLU A 63 -15.31 -4.45 -6.53
CA GLU A 63 -14.57 -4.60 -7.80
C GLU A 63 -13.27 -5.39 -7.62
N ILE A 64 -12.55 -5.18 -6.52
CA ILE A 64 -11.34 -5.94 -6.19
C ILE A 64 -11.68 -7.42 -5.93
N TYR A 65 -12.81 -7.69 -5.29
CA TYR A 65 -13.25 -9.06 -5.03
C TYR A 65 -13.61 -9.79 -6.34
N HIS A 66 -14.38 -9.13 -7.21
CA HIS A 66 -14.74 -9.65 -8.53
C HIS A 66 -13.54 -9.84 -9.46
N ALA A 67 -12.46 -9.08 -9.29
CA ALA A 67 -11.24 -9.25 -10.08
C ALA A 67 -10.50 -10.58 -9.81
N ASN A 68 -10.86 -11.35 -8.76
CA ASN A 68 -10.26 -12.65 -8.45
C ASN A 68 -11.03 -13.86 -9.05
N GLU A 69 -11.97 -13.62 -9.96
CA GLU A 69 -12.69 -14.69 -10.65
C GLU A 69 -11.77 -15.54 -11.56
N ASP A 70 -12.18 -16.78 -11.83
CA ASP A 70 -11.39 -17.72 -12.63
C ASP A 70 -11.17 -17.20 -14.05
N ILE A 71 -9.91 -17.24 -14.49
CA ILE A 71 -9.52 -16.81 -15.84
C ILE A 71 -10.02 -17.86 -16.85
N PRO A 72 -10.82 -17.47 -17.86
CA PRO A 72 -11.31 -18.40 -18.88
C PRO A 72 -10.18 -18.92 -19.76
N ASP A 73 -10.46 -19.89 -20.66
CA ASP A 73 -9.48 -20.29 -21.66
C ASP A 73 -9.19 -19.14 -22.65
N LEU A 74 -7.92 -18.72 -22.68
CA LEU A 74 -7.40 -17.60 -23.48
C LEU A 74 -6.48 -18.07 -24.61
N LEU A 75 -6.39 -19.38 -24.87
CA LEU A 75 -5.57 -19.91 -25.95
C LEU A 75 -6.02 -19.35 -27.31
N HIS A 76 -5.06 -18.97 -28.14
CA HIS A 76 -5.29 -18.37 -29.47
C HIS A 76 -6.12 -17.07 -29.48
N LYS A 77 -6.22 -16.38 -28.34
CA LYS A 77 -6.83 -15.04 -28.28
C LYS A 77 -5.78 -13.94 -28.47
N THR A 78 -6.19 -12.87 -29.14
CA THR A 78 -5.38 -11.65 -29.24
C THR A 78 -5.31 -10.97 -27.88
N CYS A 79 -4.10 -10.58 -27.46
CA CYS A 79 -3.87 -9.83 -26.24
C CYS A 79 -3.00 -8.60 -26.49
N VAL A 80 -3.04 -7.66 -25.54
CA VAL A 80 -2.10 -6.55 -25.45
C VAL A 80 -1.13 -6.87 -24.32
N GLY A 81 0.16 -6.94 -24.64
CA GLY A 81 1.22 -7.16 -23.65
C GLY A 81 1.74 -5.84 -23.08
N GLY A 82 1.88 -5.77 -21.77
CA GLY A 82 2.54 -4.69 -21.04
C GLY A 82 3.72 -5.23 -20.25
N LEU A 83 4.84 -4.52 -20.29
CA LEU A 83 6.05 -4.82 -19.52
C LEU A 83 6.35 -3.61 -18.63
N ASP A 84 6.40 -3.82 -17.33
CA ASP A 84 6.87 -2.85 -16.36
C ASP A 84 8.38 -3.06 -16.17
N PHE A 85 9.18 -2.09 -16.62
CA PHE A 85 10.63 -2.18 -16.60
C PHE A 85 11.18 -1.60 -15.28
N GLY A 86 11.67 -2.48 -14.40
CA GLY A 86 12.27 -2.11 -13.12
C GLY A 86 13.79 -2.01 -13.16
N SER A 87 14.37 -1.33 -12.17
CA SER A 87 15.80 -1.43 -11.87
C SER A 87 16.11 -2.83 -11.33
N VAL A 88 17.39 -3.24 -11.32
CA VAL A 88 17.84 -4.57 -10.85
C VAL A 88 17.47 -4.87 -9.38
N ARG A 89 17.10 -3.84 -8.62
CA ARG A 89 16.67 -3.98 -7.21
C ARG A 89 15.16 -3.94 -7.01
N ASP A 90 14.42 -3.69 -8.08
CA ASP A 90 12.97 -3.55 -8.07
C ASP A 90 12.34 -4.77 -8.74
N PHE A 91 11.14 -5.14 -8.30
CA PHE A 91 10.38 -6.18 -8.99
C PHE A 91 9.92 -5.67 -10.36
N THR A 92 10.20 -6.45 -11.39
CA THR A 92 9.72 -6.22 -12.75
C THR A 92 8.46 -7.05 -12.94
N ALA A 93 7.48 -6.58 -13.72
CA ALA A 93 6.26 -7.34 -13.99
C ALA A 93 5.95 -7.37 -15.47
N VAL A 94 5.38 -8.48 -15.95
CA VAL A 94 4.80 -8.55 -17.29
C VAL A 94 3.33 -8.96 -17.18
N GLY A 95 2.48 -8.30 -17.95
CA GLY A 95 1.04 -8.52 -17.99
C GLY A 95 0.56 -8.73 -19.42
N LEU A 96 -0.34 -9.70 -19.61
CA LEU A 96 -1.08 -9.89 -20.86
C LEU A 96 -2.54 -9.58 -20.61
N LEU A 97 -3.05 -8.56 -21.31
CA LEU A 97 -4.44 -8.14 -21.23
C LEU A 97 -5.24 -8.73 -22.40
N PHE A 98 -6.26 -9.50 -22.07
CA PHE A 98 -7.19 -10.11 -23.01
C PHE A 98 -8.56 -9.44 -22.92
N ARG A 99 -9.26 -9.36 -24.05
CA ARG A 99 -10.64 -8.87 -24.11
C ARG A 99 -11.57 -9.98 -24.59
N LYS A 100 -12.64 -10.24 -23.84
CA LYS A 100 -13.68 -11.22 -24.20
C LYS A 100 -15.05 -10.57 -24.01
N GLY A 101 -15.65 -10.12 -25.11
CA GLY A 101 -16.86 -9.29 -25.04
C GLY A 101 -16.55 -7.92 -24.44
N ASP A 102 -17.24 -7.60 -23.34
CA ASP A 102 -17.07 -6.38 -22.56
C ASP A 102 -16.10 -6.57 -21.36
N ASP A 103 -15.70 -7.82 -21.09
CA ASP A 103 -14.82 -8.15 -19.97
C ASP A 103 -13.34 -8.16 -20.37
N TYR A 104 -12.50 -7.79 -19.40
CA TYR A 104 -11.06 -7.71 -19.52
C TYR A 104 -10.39 -8.65 -18.52
N PHE A 105 -9.43 -9.44 -18.99
CA PHE A 105 -8.69 -10.40 -18.17
C PHE A 105 -7.20 -10.06 -18.23
N LEU A 106 -6.61 -9.76 -17.08
CA LEU A 106 -5.17 -9.52 -16.95
C LEU A 106 -4.50 -10.75 -16.35
N VAL A 107 -3.57 -11.34 -17.09
CA VAL A 107 -2.66 -12.37 -16.55
C VAL A 107 -1.32 -11.70 -16.35
N ASN A 108 -0.83 -11.63 -15.10
CA ASN A 108 0.46 -11.05 -14.80
C ASN A 108 1.41 -12.06 -14.14
N THR A 109 2.71 -11.83 -14.30
CA THR A 109 3.74 -12.51 -13.51
C THR A 109 4.78 -11.49 -13.06
N PHE A 110 5.38 -11.75 -11.90
CA PHE A 110 6.49 -10.97 -11.38
C PHE A 110 7.80 -11.65 -11.76
N ILE A 111 8.73 -10.87 -12.28
CA ILE A 111 10.09 -11.26 -12.61
C ILE A 111 11.01 -10.58 -11.59
N CYS A 112 11.78 -11.38 -10.87
CA CYS A 112 12.74 -10.97 -9.86
C CYS A 112 14.16 -10.88 -10.42
#